data_AF-J0MVR4-F1
#
_entry.id   AF-J0MVR4-F1
#
_cell.length_a   1.000
_cell.length_b   1.000
_cell.length_c   1.000
_cell.angle_alpha   90.00
_cell.angle_beta   90.00
_cell.angle_gamma   90.00
#
_symmetry.space_group_name_H-M   'P 1'
#
loop_
_entity.id
_entity.type
_entity.pdbx_description
1 polymer ?
#
loop_
_entity_poly.entity_id
_entity_poly.type
_entity_poly.pdbx_seq_one_letter_code
_entity_poly.pdbx_strand_id
1 'polypeptide(L)'
;LIAFSNRHYYDGGLLTFPSPLAMAGRSDDGPGGYGVCLRRVEDGAYHEEKPRVRRPGVRPGTNPVEARQVVEDVVRRFEAHPEGVPSLGIITFSSHQCAAIEELLRKELGSQRVDEALEATDGLFVRSLENAQGEERDAILFSLTFSANERGDIPLSFGSLGHAGGERRLNVAITRARRQIVLFASFDPEDLRVEQSAHQGLRDLRAYLEQARSGSAPRALPASRSAVDLHRNEIAERLRETGLEVSVGVGHSSFEIDLVLGASGRPGVAVLLDGPGWDRRKSVMDRDLLPVDVLG
;
A
#
# COMPACT_ATOMS: atom_id res chain seq x y z
N LEU A 1 1.60 1.45 5.67
CA LEU A 1 0.50 1.18 4.72
C LEU A 1 -0.75 2.01 5.03
N ILE A 2 -1.29 1.92 6.24
CA ILE A 2 -2.58 2.54 6.63
C ILE A 2 -2.60 4.08 6.70
N ALA A 3 -1.45 4.76 6.70
CA ALA A 3 -1.37 6.20 6.88
C ALA A 3 -2.18 7.01 5.84
N PHE A 4 -2.22 6.56 4.58
CA PHE A 4 -3.05 7.19 3.55
C PHE A 4 -4.54 7.08 3.90
N SER A 5 -4.98 5.85 4.23
CA SER A 5 -6.37 5.58 4.61
C SER A 5 -6.78 6.35 5.84
N ASN A 6 -5.95 6.36 6.88
CA ASN A 6 -6.23 7.07 8.12
C ASN A 6 -6.47 8.56 7.85
N ARG A 7 -5.62 9.19 7.04
CA ARG A 7 -5.72 10.61 6.68
C ARG A 7 -6.96 10.94 5.84
N HIS A 8 -7.31 10.11 4.85
CA HIS A 8 -8.35 10.44 3.87
C HIS A 8 -9.75 9.95 4.25
N TYR A 9 -9.87 8.90 5.06
CA TYR A 9 -11.15 8.24 5.33
C TYR A 9 -11.54 8.22 6.82
N TYR A 10 -10.60 8.52 7.71
CA TYR A 10 -10.83 8.44 9.17
C TYR A 10 -10.40 9.71 9.91
N ASP A 11 -10.11 10.81 9.20
CA ASP A 11 -9.66 12.09 9.77
C ASP A 11 -8.45 11.96 10.72
N GLY A 12 -7.60 10.96 10.51
CA GLY A 12 -6.45 10.64 11.38
C GLY A 12 -6.81 9.95 12.70
N GLY A 13 -8.08 9.54 12.87
CA GLY A 13 -8.62 9.00 14.12
C GLY A 13 -8.31 7.53 14.39
N LEU A 14 -7.83 6.75 13.41
CA LEU A 14 -7.40 5.37 13.66
C LEU A 14 -6.07 5.37 14.41
N LEU A 15 -6.03 4.69 15.55
CA LEU A 15 -4.80 4.42 16.30
C LEU A 15 -3.94 3.43 15.49
N THR A 16 -2.75 3.84 15.09
CA THR A 16 -1.82 3.03 14.30
C THR A 16 -0.42 3.17 14.85
N PHE A 17 0.22 2.05 15.18
CA PHE A 17 1.57 2.06 15.69
C PHE A 17 2.59 2.26 14.56
N PRO A 18 3.69 3.00 14.81
CA PRO A 18 4.75 3.14 13.83
C PRO A 18 5.47 1.80 13.65
N SER A 19 5.64 1.36 12.41
CA SER A 19 6.45 0.16 12.12
C SER A 19 7.93 0.53 12.07
N PRO A 20 8.82 -0.20 12.77
CA PRO A 20 10.28 0.01 12.70
C PRO A 20 10.82 -0.05 11.26
N LEU A 21 10.24 -0.91 10.41
CA LEU A 21 10.61 -1.02 9.00
C LEU A 21 10.30 0.26 8.21
N ALA A 22 9.16 0.91 8.49
CA ALA A 22 8.81 2.19 7.88
C ALA A 22 9.73 3.35 8.32
N MET A 23 10.47 3.18 9.41
CA MET A 23 11.41 4.17 9.96
C MET A 23 12.86 3.94 9.51
N ALA A 24 13.21 2.72 9.06
CA ALA A 24 14.58 2.31 8.78
C ALA A 24 15.00 2.42 7.30
N GLY A 25 14.09 2.74 6.38
CA GLY A 25 14.42 2.79 4.95
C GLY A 25 13.29 3.29 4.05
N ARG A 26 13.62 3.45 2.75
CA ARG A 26 12.62 3.69 1.68
C ARG A 26 11.78 2.42 1.49
N SER A 27 10.57 2.57 0.94
CA SER A 27 9.78 1.43 0.50
C SER A 27 10.62 0.51 -0.41
N ASP A 28 10.43 -0.80 -0.25
CA ASP A 28 11.11 -1.84 -1.03
C ASP A 28 10.04 -2.67 -1.75
N ASP A 29 10.16 -2.82 -3.07
CA ASP A 29 9.21 -3.54 -3.91
C ASP A 29 9.62 -5.01 -4.17
N GLY A 30 10.76 -5.44 -3.63
CA GLY A 30 11.27 -6.81 -3.76
C GLY A 30 10.51 -7.85 -2.93
N PRO A 31 10.80 -9.15 -3.13
CA PRO A 31 10.26 -10.23 -2.31
C PRO A 31 10.64 -10.04 -0.83
N GLY A 32 9.65 -10.03 0.06
CA GLY A 32 9.87 -9.77 1.49
C GLY A 32 10.02 -8.28 1.87
N GLY A 33 9.94 -7.39 0.88
CA GLY A 33 9.96 -5.93 1.07
C GLY A 33 8.75 -5.40 1.84
N TYR A 34 8.65 -4.07 1.91
CA TYR A 34 7.66 -3.39 2.73
C TYR A 34 7.29 -2.01 2.19
N GLY A 35 6.15 -1.50 2.64
CA GLY A 35 5.68 -0.16 2.28
C GLY A 35 4.85 -0.15 1.00
N VAL A 36 4.64 1.05 0.45
CA VAL A 36 3.87 1.26 -0.79
C VAL A 36 4.85 1.66 -1.89
N CYS A 37 4.86 0.92 -2.99
CA CYS A 37 5.74 1.12 -4.13
C CYS A 37 4.93 1.31 -5.41
N LEU A 38 5.46 2.13 -6.32
CA LEU A 38 4.93 2.28 -7.67
C LEU A 38 5.93 1.67 -8.67
N ARG A 39 5.49 0.69 -9.45
CA ARG A 39 6.21 0.17 -10.61
C ARG A 39 5.58 0.72 -11.89
N ARG A 40 6.36 1.52 -12.61
CA ARG A 40 5.97 2.02 -13.93
C ARG A 40 6.07 0.88 -14.95
N VAL A 41 4.98 0.62 -15.65
CA VAL A 41 4.95 -0.34 -16.76
C VAL A 41 5.12 0.42 -18.06
N GLU A 42 6.32 0.30 -18.63
CA GLU A 42 6.63 0.80 -19.97
C GLU A 42 5.82 0.04 -21.03
N ASP A 43 5.40 0.75 -22.08
CA ASP A 43 4.62 0.22 -23.20
C ASP A 43 3.28 -0.44 -22.83
N GLY A 44 2.78 -0.18 -21.62
CA GLY A 44 1.48 -0.64 -21.17
C GLY A 44 0.36 -0.15 -22.08
N ALA A 45 -0.45 -1.07 -22.59
CA ALA A 45 -1.51 -0.78 -23.55
C ALA A 45 -2.83 -1.42 -23.09
N TYR A 46 -3.76 -0.59 -22.65
CA TYR A 46 -5.12 -1.00 -22.33
C TYR A 46 -5.93 -1.19 -23.60
N HIS A 47 -6.54 -2.37 -23.72
CA HIS A 47 -7.48 -2.69 -24.77
C HIS A 47 -8.88 -2.60 -24.21
N GLU A 48 -9.65 -1.59 -24.64
CA GLU A 48 -11.02 -1.34 -24.18
C GLU A 48 -11.92 -2.59 -24.30
N GLU A 49 -12.91 -2.71 -23.40
CA GLU A 49 -13.87 -3.82 -23.41
C GLU A 49 -14.73 -3.88 -24.68
N LYS A 50 -15.06 -2.71 -25.25
CA LYS A 50 -15.87 -2.56 -26.47
C LYS A 50 -15.07 -1.85 -27.56
N PRO A 51 -14.00 -2.48 -28.09
CA PRO A 51 -13.14 -1.82 -29.04
C PRO A 51 -13.85 -1.69 -30.40
N ARG A 52 -13.63 -0.57 -31.09
CA ARG A 52 -14.12 -0.39 -32.47
C ARG A 52 -13.50 -1.40 -33.43
N VAL A 53 -12.27 -1.83 -33.16
CA VAL A 53 -11.54 -2.84 -33.94
C VAL A 53 -11.01 -3.91 -32.99
N ARG A 54 -11.38 -5.17 -33.20
CA ARG A 54 -10.85 -6.29 -32.42
C ARG A 54 -9.44 -6.63 -32.90
N ARG A 55 -8.50 -6.78 -31.96
CA ARG A 55 -7.15 -7.26 -32.23
C ARG A 55 -7.09 -8.77 -31.97
N PRO A 56 -6.77 -9.62 -32.97
CA PRO A 56 -6.61 -11.05 -32.76
C PRO A 56 -5.60 -11.35 -31.65
N GLY A 57 -5.92 -12.30 -30.77
CA GLY A 57 -5.04 -12.72 -29.67
C GLY A 57 -5.01 -11.78 -28.45
N VAL A 58 -5.74 -10.67 -28.47
CA VAL A 58 -5.79 -9.71 -27.35
C VAL A 58 -7.19 -9.70 -26.73
N ARG A 59 -7.26 -9.93 -25.42
CA ARG A 59 -8.53 -9.88 -24.68
C ARG A 59 -8.96 -8.42 -24.45
N PRO A 60 -10.20 -8.04 -24.82
CA PRO A 60 -10.78 -6.77 -24.41
C PRO A 60 -10.85 -6.64 -22.89
N GLY A 61 -10.78 -5.41 -22.38
CA GLY A 61 -10.79 -5.09 -20.96
C GLY A 61 -9.47 -5.39 -20.24
N THR A 62 -8.35 -5.55 -20.96
CA THR A 62 -7.06 -5.96 -20.38
C THR A 62 -5.90 -5.09 -20.82
N ASN A 63 -4.83 -5.11 -20.04
CA ASN A 63 -3.50 -4.62 -20.41
C ASN A 63 -2.50 -5.78 -20.28
N PRO A 64 -2.19 -6.45 -21.40
CA PRO A 64 -1.34 -7.64 -21.41
C PRO A 64 0.10 -7.39 -20.98
N VAL A 65 0.61 -6.18 -21.16
CA VAL A 65 1.99 -5.83 -20.75
C VAL A 65 2.05 -5.71 -19.23
N GLU A 66 1.09 -5.01 -18.64
CA GLU A 66 0.97 -4.90 -17.19
C GLU A 66 0.68 -6.26 -16.53
N ALA A 67 -0.21 -7.06 -17.12
CA ALA A 67 -0.51 -8.40 -16.62
C ALA A 67 0.74 -9.30 -16.55
N ARG A 68 1.60 -9.24 -17.58
CA ARG A 68 2.88 -9.98 -17.59
C ARG A 68 3.82 -9.52 -16.49
N GLN A 69 3.97 -8.21 -16.28
CA GLN A 69 4.83 -7.71 -15.21
C GLN A 69 4.34 -8.09 -13.80
N VAL A 70 3.03 -8.14 -13.60
CA VAL A 70 2.44 -8.66 -12.35
C VAL A 70 2.79 -10.13 -12.16
N VAL A 71 2.61 -10.95 -13.21
CA VAL A 71 2.93 -12.38 -13.19
C VAL A 71 4.42 -12.62 -12.93
N GLU A 72 5.30 -11.86 -13.57
CA GLU A 72 6.76 -11.92 -13.32
C GLU A 72 7.10 -11.60 -11.86
N ASP A 73 6.42 -10.65 -11.22
CA ASP A 73 6.61 -10.36 -9.80
C ASP A 73 6.14 -11.52 -8.92
N VAL A 74 4.98 -12.12 -9.25
CA VAL A 74 4.46 -13.31 -8.56
C VAL A 74 5.47 -14.45 -8.68
N VAL A 75 5.98 -14.74 -9.87
CA VAL A 75 6.98 -15.79 -10.10
C VAL A 75 8.20 -15.57 -9.21
N ARG A 76 8.78 -14.36 -9.20
CA ARG A 76 9.91 -14.03 -8.31
C ARG A 76 9.60 -14.27 -6.83
N ARG A 77 8.38 -14.00 -6.38
CA ARG A 77 7.97 -14.24 -4.98
C ARG A 77 7.85 -15.73 -4.67
N PHE A 78 7.34 -16.53 -5.59
CA PHE A 78 7.29 -17.98 -5.46
C PHE A 78 8.69 -18.61 -5.50
N GLU A 79 9.63 -18.05 -6.26
CA GLU A 79 11.03 -18.47 -6.26
C GLU A 79 11.75 -18.12 -4.94
N ALA A 80 11.45 -16.95 -4.38
CA ALA A 80 11.98 -16.51 -3.08
C ALA A 80 11.38 -17.27 -1.88
N HIS A 81 10.28 -18.01 -2.07
CA HIS A 81 9.62 -18.81 -1.03
C HIS A 81 9.53 -20.29 -1.45
N PRO A 82 10.66 -21.01 -1.56
CA PRO A 82 10.67 -22.39 -2.06
C PRO A 82 9.96 -23.39 -1.14
N GLU A 83 9.84 -23.06 0.15
CA GLU A 83 9.25 -23.96 1.17
C GLU A 83 7.72 -23.84 1.30
N GLY A 84 7.06 -23.00 0.49
CA GLY A 84 5.60 -22.86 0.58
C GLY A 84 4.98 -21.87 -0.39
N VAL A 85 3.72 -21.54 -0.12
CA VAL A 85 2.98 -20.53 -0.89
C VAL A 85 3.19 -19.16 -0.23
N PRO A 86 3.65 -18.13 -0.97
CA PRO A 86 3.74 -16.79 -0.42
C PRO A 86 2.35 -16.20 -0.15
N SER A 87 2.20 -15.45 0.95
CA SER A 87 0.97 -14.70 1.24
C SER A 87 0.85 -13.49 0.31
N LEU A 88 0.05 -13.65 -0.75
CA LEU A 88 0.01 -12.73 -1.88
C LEU A 88 -1.41 -12.51 -2.39
N GLY A 89 -1.83 -11.25 -2.47
CA GLY A 89 -3.08 -10.88 -3.12
C GLY A 89 -2.83 -10.09 -4.40
N ILE A 90 -3.58 -10.38 -5.45
CA ILE A 90 -3.59 -9.60 -6.68
C ILE A 90 -4.94 -8.91 -6.79
N ILE A 91 -4.91 -7.58 -6.83
CA ILE A 91 -6.10 -6.74 -7.03
C ILE A 91 -6.01 -6.07 -8.39
N THR A 92 -7.10 -6.02 -9.14
CA THR A 92 -7.16 -5.31 -10.42
C THR A 92 -8.41 -4.41 -10.49
N PHE A 93 -8.44 -3.43 -11.39
CA PHE A 93 -9.69 -2.69 -11.67
C PHE A 93 -10.64 -3.41 -12.63
N SER A 94 -10.21 -4.50 -13.27
CA SER A 94 -10.96 -5.20 -14.32
C SER A 94 -11.03 -6.70 -14.07
N SER A 95 -12.23 -7.27 -14.01
CA SER A 95 -12.41 -8.72 -13.91
C SER A 95 -11.80 -9.47 -15.12
N HIS A 96 -11.77 -8.84 -16.29
CA HIS A 96 -11.06 -9.38 -17.46
C HIS A 96 -9.54 -9.43 -17.23
N GLN A 97 -8.96 -8.43 -16.55
CA GLN A 97 -7.55 -8.42 -16.17
C GLN A 97 -7.25 -9.51 -15.14
N CYS A 98 -8.14 -9.76 -14.17
CA CYS A 98 -8.01 -10.88 -13.23
C CYS A 98 -7.89 -12.21 -13.96
N ALA A 99 -8.83 -12.49 -14.87
CA ALA A 99 -8.82 -13.73 -15.65
C ALA A 99 -7.56 -13.87 -16.52
N ALA A 100 -7.08 -12.76 -17.11
CA ALA A 100 -5.84 -12.77 -17.89
C ALA A 100 -4.61 -13.06 -17.03
N ILE A 101 -4.52 -12.48 -15.83
CA ILE A 101 -3.43 -12.74 -14.88
C ILE A 101 -3.47 -14.20 -14.42
N GLU A 102 -4.63 -14.72 -14.03
CA GLU A 102 -4.77 -16.13 -13.62
C GLU A 102 -4.34 -17.11 -14.71
N GLU A 103 -4.71 -16.86 -15.97
CA GLU A 103 -4.28 -17.72 -17.08
C GLU A 103 -2.77 -17.68 -17.30
N LEU A 104 -2.16 -16.48 -17.22
CA LEU A 104 -0.72 -16.32 -17.32
C LEU A 104 0.00 -17.00 -16.13
N LEU A 105 -0.53 -16.89 -14.92
CA LEU A 105 0.02 -17.59 -13.75
C LEU A 105 0.02 -19.10 -13.95
N ARG A 106 -1.09 -19.67 -14.42
CA ARG A 106 -1.17 -21.12 -14.69
C ARG A 106 -0.19 -21.55 -15.78
N LYS A 107 0.09 -20.69 -16.75
CA LYS A 107 1.09 -20.94 -17.80
C LYS A 107 2.53 -20.92 -17.27
N GLU A 108 2.87 -19.94 -16.44
CA GLU A 108 4.27 -19.74 -15.97
C GLU A 108 4.63 -20.62 -14.75
N LEU A 109 3.69 -20.81 -13.80
CA LEU A 109 3.92 -21.59 -12.58
C LEU A 109 3.40 -23.03 -12.65
N GLY A 110 2.55 -23.33 -13.63
CA GLY A 110 1.81 -24.60 -13.75
C GLY A 110 0.50 -24.59 -12.96
N SER A 111 -0.55 -25.18 -13.53
CA SER A 111 -1.91 -25.16 -12.96
C SER A 111 -1.96 -25.72 -11.54
N GLN A 112 -1.33 -26.87 -11.28
CA GLN A 112 -1.36 -27.51 -9.97
C GLN A 112 -0.84 -26.57 -8.86
N ARG A 113 0.30 -25.92 -9.10
CA ARG A 113 0.91 -25.02 -8.12
C ARG A 113 0.06 -23.78 -7.86
N VAL A 114 -0.60 -23.27 -8.90
CA VAL A 114 -1.52 -22.12 -8.79
C VAL A 114 -2.78 -22.51 -8.02
N ASP A 115 -3.36 -23.67 -8.31
CA ASP A 115 -4.58 -24.12 -7.65
C ASP A 115 -4.31 -24.42 -6.16
N GLU A 116 -3.19 -25.08 -5.82
CA GLU A 116 -2.72 -25.25 -4.44
C GLU A 116 -2.53 -23.90 -3.72
N ALA A 117 -1.99 -22.90 -4.43
CA ALA A 117 -1.81 -21.56 -3.87
C ALA A 117 -3.13 -20.82 -3.63
N LEU A 118 -4.12 -20.99 -4.52
CA LEU A 118 -5.44 -20.37 -4.40
C LEU A 118 -6.30 -21.01 -3.29
N GLU A 119 -6.07 -22.29 -2.98
CA GLU A 119 -6.76 -23.01 -1.90
C GLU A 119 -6.13 -22.77 -0.52
N ALA A 120 -4.85 -22.37 -0.47
CA ALA A 120 -4.16 -22.07 0.78
C ALA A 120 -4.75 -20.86 1.51
N THR A 121 -5.06 -21.01 2.80
CA THR A 121 -5.76 -20.01 3.63
C THR A 121 -5.11 -18.62 3.64
N ASP A 122 -3.79 -18.56 3.66
CA ASP A 122 -3.01 -17.31 3.57
C ASP A 122 -2.11 -17.32 2.32
N GLY A 123 -2.59 -17.96 1.24
CA GLY A 123 -1.85 -18.15 -0.01
C GLY A 123 -2.12 -17.05 -1.05
N LEU A 124 -2.40 -17.44 -2.28
CA LEU A 124 -2.67 -16.55 -3.40
C LEU A 124 -4.16 -16.20 -3.47
N PHE A 125 -4.50 -14.95 -3.80
CA PHE A 125 -5.81 -14.63 -4.39
C PHE A 125 -5.66 -13.71 -5.60
N VAL A 126 -6.63 -13.77 -6.51
CA VAL A 126 -6.79 -12.81 -7.62
C VAL A 126 -8.22 -12.31 -7.64
N ARG A 127 -8.41 -10.99 -7.46
CA ARG A 127 -9.75 -10.37 -7.35
C ARG A 127 -9.80 -9.00 -8.04
N SER A 128 -10.96 -8.64 -8.56
CA SER A 128 -11.22 -7.27 -8.99
C SER A 128 -11.53 -6.39 -7.78
N LEU A 129 -11.37 -5.07 -7.89
CA LEU A 129 -11.60 -4.09 -6.83
C LEU A 129 -12.99 -4.25 -6.17
N GLU A 130 -14.00 -4.53 -6.99
CA GLU A 130 -15.38 -4.77 -6.55
C GLU A 130 -15.54 -6.00 -5.66
N ASN A 131 -14.65 -6.98 -5.79
CA ASN A 131 -14.70 -8.28 -5.11
C ASN A 131 -13.60 -8.45 -4.04
N ALA A 132 -12.77 -7.43 -3.81
CA ALA A 132 -11.62 -7.48 -2.90
C ALA A 132 -12.02 -7.26 -1.43
N GLN A 133 -12.98 -8.03 -0.91
CA GLN A 133 -13.48 -7.92 0.47
C GLN A 133 -13.02 -9.09 1.35
N GLY A 134 -12.72 -8.80 2.63
CA GLY A 134 -12.61 -9.81 3.67
C GLY A 134 -11.29 -10.60 3.76
N GLU A 135 -10.46 -10.58 2.72
CA GLU A 135 -9.17 -11.29 2.70
C GLU A 135 -7.98 -10.34 2.77
N GLU A 136 -7.01 -10.62 3.63
CA GLU A 136 -5.76 -9.85 3.77
C GLU A 136 -4.56 -10.74 3.47
N ARG A 137 -3.48 -10.12 2.96
CA ARG A 137 -2.22 -10.82 2.62
C ARG A 137 -1.02 -9.97 3.02
N ASP A 138 0.14 -10.61 3.15
CA ASP A 138 1.37 -9.89 3.45
C ASP A 138 1.73 -8.89 2.35
N ALA A 139 1.60 -9.30 1.09
CA ALA A 139 1.81 -8.43 -0.05
C ALA A 139 0.55 -8.35 -0.93
N ILE A 140 0.24 -7.14 -1.39
CA ILE A 140 -0.78 -6.90 -2.42
C ILE A 140 -0.12 -6.32 -3.67
N LEU A 141 -0.30 -7.00 -4.80
CA LEU A 141 0.04 -6.49 -6.13
C LEU A 141 -1.22 -5.90 -6.75
N PHE A 142 -1.18 -4.61 -7.06
CA PHE A 142 -2.34 -3.90 -7.56
C PHE A 142 -2.12 -3.44 -9.01
N SER A 143 -2.75 -4.14 -9.95
CA SER A 143 -2.78 -3.81 -11.38
C SER A 143 -3.84 -2.75 -11.67
N LEU A 144 -3.42 -1.55 -12.08
CA LEU A 144 -4.35 -0.50 -12.47
C LEU A 144 -5.05 -0.78 -13.81
N THR A 145 -4.55 -1.70 -14.63
CA THR A 145 -5.10 -2.14 -15.91
C THR A 145 -5.11 -1.08 -17.02
N PHE A 146 -5.40 0.18 -16.71
CA PHE A 146 -5.57 1.23 -17.70
C PHE A 146 -4.23 1.84 -18.13
N SER A 147 -4.20 2.35 -19.36
CA SER A 147 -3.09 3.12 -19.91
C SER A 147 -3.63 4.38 -20.58
N ALA A 148 -2.73 5.33 -20.88
CA ALA A 148 -3.05 6.40 -21.80
C ALA A 148 -3.36 5.84 -23.20
N ASN A 149 -4.31 6.46 -23.89
CA ASN A 149 -4.58 6.18 -25.31
C ASN A 149 -3.59 6.93 -26.22
N GLU A 150 -3.74 6.79 -27.55
CA GLU A 150 -2.89 7.45 -28.54
C GLU A 150 -2.85 8.99 -28.44
N ARG A 151 -3.82 9.60 -27.74
CA ARG A 151 -3.90 11.05 -27.49
C ARG A 151 -3.30 11.47 -26.15
N GLY A 152 -2.79 10.51 -25.37
CA GLY A 152 -2.32 10.74 -24.00
C GLY A 152 -3.44 10.82 -22.97
N ASP A 153 -4.69 10.52 -23.33
CA ASP A 153 -5.82 10.57 -22.38
C ASP A 153 -6.01 9.20 -21.73
N ILE A 154 -6.15 9.18 -20.40
CA ILE A 154 -6.49 7.98 -19.63
C ILE A 154 -8.02 7.92 -19.44
N PRO A 155 -8.65 6.75 -19.61
CA PRO A 155 -10.08 6.61 -19.36
C PRO A 155 -10.45 7.06 -17.94
N LEU A 156 -11.38 8.01 -17.81
CA LEU A 156 -11.86 8.47 -16.49
C LEU A 156 -12.81 7.46 -15.83
N SER A 157 -13.37 6.52 -16.61
CA SER A 157 -14.18 5.42 -16.09
C SER A 157 -13.28 4.27 -15.60
N PHE A 158 -12.70 4.43 -14.41
CA PHE A 158 -11.91 3.41 -13.71
C PHE A 158 -12.81 2.30 -13.13
N GLY A 159 -13.70 1.74 -13.95
CA GLY A 159 -14.72 0.78 -13.51
C GLY A 159 -15.48 1.29 -12.27
N SER A 160 -15.55 0.46 -11.24
CA SER A 160 -16.24 0.78 -9.98
C SER A 160 -15.61 1.92 -9.17
N LEU A 161 -14.39 2.37 -9.48
CA LEU A 161 -13.77 3.54 -8.85
C LEU A 161 -14.35 4.86 -9.39
N GLY A 162 -14.75 4.88 -10.67
CA GLY A 162 -15.30 6.05 -11.36
C GLY A 162 -16.76 6.35 -11.01
N HIS A 163 -17.30 5.76 -9.94
CA HIS A 163 -18.69 5.88 -9.52
C HIS A 163 -18.78 6.24 -8.02
N ALA A 164 -19.98 6.61 -7.57
CA ALA A 164 -20.23 6.86 -6.15
C ALA A 164 -19.81 5.65 -5.28
N GLY A 165 -19.10 5.94 -4.17
CA GLY A 165 -18.55 4.92 -3.28
C GLY A 165 -17.24 4.29 -3.77
N GLY A 166 -16.68 4.75 -4.90
CA GLY A 166 -15.38 4.29 -5.40
C GLY A 166 -14.25 4.51 -4.40
N GLU A 167 -14.28 5.61 -3.66
CA GLU A 167 -13.32 5.92 -2.59
C GLU A 167 -13.30 4.85 -1.49
N ARG A 168 -14.47 4.28 -1.16
CA ARG A 168 -14.57 3.19 -0.17
C ARG A 168 -13.97 1.90 -0.70
N ARG A 169 -14.18 1.59 -1.99
CA ARG A 169 -13.59 0.42 -2.64
C ARG A 169 -12.06 0.53 -2.71
N LEU A 170 -11.55 1.72 -3.02
CA LEU A 170 -10.11 1.99 -2.97
C LEU A 170 -9.57 1.79 -1.56
N ASN A 171 -10.21 2.37 -0.53
CA ASN A 171 -9.81 2.19 0.86
C ASN A 171 -9.75 0.71 1.25
N VAL A 172 -10.78 -0.06 0.89
CA VAL A 172 -10.81 -1.51 1.15
C VAL A 172 -9.62 -2.20 0.49
N ALA A 173 -9.31 -1.91 -0.78
CA ALA A 173 -8.20 -2.53 -1.48
C ALA A 173 -6.82 -2.19 -0.89
N ILE A 174 -6.56 -0.91 -0.60
CA ILE A 174 -5.26 -0.46 -0.06
C ILE A 174 -5.05 -0.81 1.41
N THR A 175 -6.08 -1.33 2.09
CA THR A 175 -5.99 -1.86 3.46
C THR A 175 -5.90 -3.38 3.50
N ARG A 176 -5.90 -4.09 2.35
CA ARG A 176 -5.75 -5.55 2.31
C ARG A 176 -4.33 -6.05 2.58
N ALA A 177 -3.33 -5.16 2.51
CA ALA A 177 -1.93 -5.51 2.70
C ALA A 177 -1.49 -5.34 4.15
N ARG A 178 -0.80 -6.36 4.69
CA ARG A 178 -0.17 -6.29 6.02
C ARG A 178 1.22 -5.67 5.98
N ARG A 179 2.01 -5.93 4.91
CA ARG A 179 3.42 -5.52 4.83
C ARG A 179 3.74 -4.65 3.62
N GLN A 180 3.23 -5.00 2.44
CA GLN A 180 3.66 -4.40 1.18
C GLN A 180 2.51 -4.20 0.18
N ILE A 181 2.51 -3.06 -0.53
CA ILE A 181 1.67 -2.81 -1.71
C ILE A 181 2.57 -2.43 -2.88
N VAL A 182 2.43 -3.12 -4.01
CA VAL A 182 3.11 -2.77 -5.26
C VAL A 182 2.05 -2.40 -6.30
N LEU A 183 2.00 -1.13 -6.68
CA LEU A 183 1.10 -0.60 -7.71
C LEU A 183 1.78 -0.73 -9.07
N PHE A 184 1.09 -1.33 -10.04
CA PHE A 184 1.55 -1.43 -11.42
C PHE A 184 0.77 -0.45 -12.26
N ALA A 185 1.45 0.56 -12.79
CA ALA A 185 0.80 1.65 -13.53
C ALA A 185 1.43 1.85 -14.91
N SER A 186 0.56 1.87 -15.92
CA SER A 186 0.93 2.17 -17.32
C SER A 186 0.79 3.65 -17.67
N PHE A 187 0.69 4.53 -16.67
CA PHE A 187 0.71 5.99 -16.80
C PHE A 187 1.38 6.65 -15.58
N ASP A 188 1.71 7.94 -15.68
CA ASP A 188 2.18 8.73 -14.54
C ASP A 188 1.01 9.33 -13.75
N PRO A 189 1.12 9.48 -12.42
CA PRO A 189 0.04 10.02 -11.58
C PRO A 189 -0.54 11.35 -12.09
N GLU A 190 0.29 12.24 -12.66
CA GLU A 190 -0.10 13.54 -13.20
C GLU A 190 -0.99 13.44 -14.44
N ASP A 191 -0.91 12.34 -15.19
CA ASP A 191 -1.73 12.11 -16.38
C ASP A 191 -3.20 11.86 -16.00
N LEU A 192 -3.48 11.50 -14.74
CA LEU A 192 -4.83 11.41 -14.21
C LEU A 192 -5.42 12.82 -14.03
N ARG A 193 -6.26 13.21 -15.00
CA ARG A 193 -7.05 14.46 -15.00
C ARG A 193 -8.24 14.37 -14.04
N VAL A 194 -7.94 14.25 -12.76
CA VAL A 194 -8.93 14.07 -11.67
C VAL A 194 -9.89 15.26 -11.52
N GLU A 195 -9.50 16.43 -12.02
CA GLU A 195 -10.29 17.65 -12.05
C GLU A 195 -11.52 17.51 -12.96
N GLN A 196 -11.46 16.58 -13.93
CA GLN A 196 -12.56 16.27 -14.84
C GLN A 196 -13.51 15.19 -14.28
N SER A 197 -13.21 14.63 -13.11
CA SER A 197 -14.02 13.61 -12.45
C SER A 197 -14.87 14.18 -11.33
N ALA A 198 -16.15 13.82 -11.31
CA ALA A 198 -17.07 14.17 -10.23
C ALA A 198 -16.81 13.36 -8.93
N HIS A 199 -16.07 12.24 -9.02
CA HIS A 199 -16.00 11.25 -7.94
C HIS A 199 -14.67 11.27 -7.19
N GLN A 200 -14.75 11.11 -5.86
CA GLN A 200 -13.60 11.19 -4.96
C GLN A 200 -12.56 10.08 -5.18
N GLY A 201 -13.00 8.87 -5.53
CA GLY A 201 -12.11 7.73 -5.69
C GLY A 201 -10.96 7.95 -6.68
N LEU A 202 -11.18 8.70 -7.76
CA LEU A 202 -10.12 9.00 -8.73
C LEU A 202 -9.09 10.00 -8.19
N ARG A 203 -9.54 11.01 -7.42
CA ARG A 203 -8.66 11.95 -6.72
C ARG A 203 -7.78 11.22 -5.71
N ASP A 204 -8.37 10.31 -4.95
CA ASP A 204 -7.65 9.52 -3.96
C ASP A 204 -6.64 8.58 -4.62
N LEU A 205 -6.99 7.95 -5.76
CA LEU A 205 -6.06 7.11 -6.51
C LEU A 205 -4.82 7.90 -6.96
N ARG A 206 -5.01 9.10 -7.55
CA ARG A 206 -3.88 9.95 -7.95
C ARG A 206 -2.98 10.28 -6.75
N ALA A 207 -3.56 10.74 -5.64
CA ALA A 207 -2.80 11.05 -4.43
C ALA A 207 -2.05 9.82 -3.88
N TYR A 208 -2.66 8.63 -3.97
CA TYR A 208 -2.03 7.39 -3.54
C TYR A 208 -0.85 6.98 -4.45
N LEU A 209 -0.97 7.16 -5.77
CA LEU A 209 0.11 6.89 -6.72
C LEU A 209 1.27 7.89 -6.56
N GLU A 210 0.98 9.17 -6.34
CA GLU A 210 1.99 10.20 -6.03
C GLU A 210 2.77 9.85 -4.76
N GLN A 211 2.06 9.40 -3.71
CA GLN A 211 2.69 8.92 -2.48
C GLN A 211 3.57 7.70 -2.74
N ALA A 212 3.07 6.70 -3.46
CA ALA A 212 3.80 5.48 -3.77
C ALA A 212 5.09 5.75 -4.58
N ARG A 213 5.05 6.68 -5.55
CA ARG A 213 6.21 7.08 -6.34
C ARG A 213 7.30 7.75 -5.49
N SER A 214 6.91 8.49 -4.46
CA SER A 214 7.88 9.13 -3.56
C SER A 214 8.70 8.12 -2.75
N GLY A 215 8.25 6.86 -2.66
CA GLY A 215 8.91 5.78 -1.90
C GLY A 215 9.05 6.09 -0.40
N SER A 216 8.42 7.17 0.05
CA SER A 216 8.51 7.69 1.41
C SER A 216 7.22 7.28 2.12
N ALA A 217 7.32 6.73 3.32
CA ALA A 217 6.18 6.74 4.22
C ALA A 217 5.70 8.21 4.30
N PRO A 218 4.39 8.48 4.10
CA PRO A 218 3.89 9.85 4.16
C PRO A 218 4.39 10.40 5.49
N ARG A 219 5.16 11.51 5.45
CA ARG A 219 5.81 12.09 6.63
C ARG A 219 4.84 11.95 7.80
N ALA A 220 5.30 11.34 8.91
CA ALA A 220 4.57 11.34 10.18
C ALA A 220 3.86 12.68 10.23
N LEU A 221 2.51 12.66 10.23
CA LEU A 221 1.67 13.86 10.09
C LEU A 221 2.40 14.95 10.88
N PRO A 222 2.71 16.11 10.27
CA PRO A 222 3.61 17.09 10.87
C PRO A 222 3.26 17.17 12.34
N ALA A 223 4.25 16.82 13.18
CA ALA A 223 4.13 16.49 14.59
C ALA A 223 2.75 16.85 15.09
N SER A 224 1.93 15.84 15.43
CA SER A 224 0.59 16.05 15.96
C SER A 224 0.52 17.38 16.69
N ARG A 225 -0.60 18.09 16.54
CA ARG A 225 -1.01 19.18 17.43
C ARG A 225 -0.99 18.80 18.93
N SER A 226 -0.41 17.66 19.33
CA SER A 226 0.37 17.55 20.56
C SER A 226 0.99 18.89 20.91
N ALA A 227 0.56 19.39 22.07
CA ALA A 227 1.19 20.56 22.66
C ALA A 227 2.70 20.33 22.66
N VAL A 228 3.48 21.36 22.35
CA VAL A 228 4.94 21.30 22.41
C VAL A 228 5.33 20.73 23.77
N ASP A 229 5.85 19.51 23.77
CA ASP A 229 6.37 18.87 24.97
C ASP A 229 7.86 19.24 25.08
N LEU A 230 8.12 20.30 25.84
CA LEU A 230 9.48 20.79 26.10
C LEU A 230 10.32 19.74 26.83
N HIS A 231 9.69 18.92 27.69
CA HIS A 231 10.38 17.89 28.45
C HIS A 231 10.86 16.75 27.53
N ARG A 232 10.00 16.30 26.60
CA ARG A 232 10.37 15.35 25.55
C ARG A 232 11.55 15.86 24.72
N ASN A 233 11.53 17.13 24.35
CA ASN A 233 12.60 17.73 23.55
C ASN A 233 13.93 17.79 24.32
N GLU A 234 13.90 18.14 25.61
CA GLU A 234 15.08 18.16 26.48
C GLU A 234 15.69 16.76 26.62
N ILE A 235 14.86 15.74 26.86
CA ILE A 235 15.32 14.33 26.90
C ILE A 235 15.93 13.94 25.55
N ALA A 236 15.28 14.30 24.44
CA ALA A 236 15.79 13.99 23.10
C ALA A 236 17.16 14.64 22.84
N GLU A 237 17.36 15.89 23.25
CA GLU A 237 18.64 16.59 23.11
C GLU A 237 19.74 15.90 23.94
N ARG A 238 19.47 15.58 25.21
CA ARG A 238 20.44 14.84 26.06
C ARG A 238 20.80 13.48 25.50
N LEU A 239 19.85 12.76 24.92
CA LEU A 239 20.11 11.47 24.27
C LEU A 239 20.91 11.63 22.97
N ARG A 240 20.73 12.73 22.22
CA ARG A 240 21.58 13.03 21.06
C ARG A 240 23.01 13.37 21.47
N GLU A 241 23.21 14.04 22.60
CA GLU A 241 24.54 14.36 23.14
C GLU A 241 25.36 13.09 23.46
N THR A 242 24.71 11.95 23.72
CA THR A 242 25.41 10.66 23.93
C THR A 242 25.78 9.95 22.61
N GLY A 243 25.47 10.55 21.46
CA GLY A 243 25.73 10.00 20.13
C GLY A 243 24.63 9.10 19.58
N LEU A 244 23.46 9.02 20.23
CA LEU A 244 22.31 8.28 19.72
C LEU A 244 21.57 9.08 18.64
N GLU A 245 21.02 8.37 17.66
CA GLU A 245 20.05 8.94 16.73
C GLU A 245 18.68 8.97 17.41
N VAL A 246 18.04 10.15 17.49
CA VAL A 246 16.77 10.31 18.20
C VAL A 246 15.73 10.97 17.32
N SER A 247 14.67 10.22 17.02
CA SER A 247 13.44 10.72 16.38
C SER A 247 12.39 11.01 17.43
N VAL A 248 11.70 12.16 17.31
CA VAL A 248 10.68 12.60 18.28
C VAL A 248 9.28 12.54 17.66
N GLY A 249 8.27 12.18 18.44
CA GLY A 249 6.86 12.20 18.02
C GLY A 249 6.60 11.32 16.80
N VAL A 250 7.03 10.07 16.87
CA VAL A 250 6.98 9.14 15.74
C VAL A 250 5.60 8.47 15.68
N GLY A 251 4.84 8.72 14.61
CA GLY A 251 3.53 8.11 14.37
C GLY A 251 2.76 8.71 13.21
N HIS A 252 1.74 8.00 12.74
CA HIS A 252 0.82 8.46 11.68
C HIS A 252 -0.64 8.53 12.18
N SER A 253 -0.84 8.55 13.49
CA SER A 253 -2.15 8.54 14.15
C SER A 253 -2.19 9.42 15.40
N SER A 254 -3.31 9.39 16.13
CA SER A 254 -3.43 9.88 17.50
C SER A 254 -2.51 9.19 18.51
N PHE A 255 -1.99 7.99 18.18
CA PHE A 255 -0.91 7.35 18.91
C PHE A 255 0.44 7.72 18.28
N GLU A 256 1.34 8.24 19.12
CA GLU A 256 2.72 8.57 18.78
C GLU A 256 3.65 7.95 19.82
N ILE A 257 4.80 7.46 19.36
CA ILE A 257 5.93 7.12 20.22
C ILE A 257 6.67 8.43 20.51
N ASP A 258 6.92 8.71 21.78
CA ASP A 258 7.55 9.97 22.18
C ASP A 258 8.96 10.09 21.62
N LEU A 259 9.79 9.06 21.82
CA LEU A 259 11.15 8.99 21.28
C LEU A 259 11.41 7.62 20.65
N VAL A 260 12.04 7.62 19.48
CA VAL A 260 12.64 6.42 18.89
C VAL A 260 14.14 6.61 18.85
N LEU A 261 14.84 5.76 19.58
CA LEU A 261 16.30 5.73 19.67
C LEU A 261 16.84 4.75 18.65
N GLY A 262 17.86 5.16 17.92
CA GLY A 262 18.54 4.36 16.91
C GLY A 262 20.06 4.47 17.00
N ALA A 263 20.72 3.57 16.30
CA ALA A 263 22.16 3.59 16.08
C ALA A 263 22.47 3.18 14.64
N SER A 264 23.39 3.88 13.99
CA SER A 264 23.85 3.58 12.62
C SER A 264 22.70 3.51 11.59
N GLY A 265 21.76 4.45 11.66
CA GLY A 265 20.61 4.52 10.75
C GLY A 265 19.50 3.49 11.01
N ARG A 266 19.57 2.72 12.10
CA ARG A 266 18.56 1.71 12.45
C ARG A 266 17.85 2.06 13.76
N PRO A 267 16.51 2.14 13.78
CA PRO A 267 15.76 2.27 15.02
C PRO A 267 15.93 1.00 15.87
N GLY A 268 16.17 1.18 17.17
CA GLY A 268 16.45 0.10 18.11
C GLY A 268 15.51 0.08 19.32
N VAL A 269 15.11 1.23 19.86
CA VAL A 269 14.28 1.31 21.09
C VAL A 269 13.20 2.37 20.94
N ALA A 270 11.95 2.00 21.23
CA ALA A 270 10.86 2.94 21.42
C ALA A 270 10.77 3.33 22.90
N VAL A 271 10.67 4.63 23.18
CA VAL A 271 10.50 5.18 24.53
C VAL A 271 9.19 5.96 24.57
N LEU A 272 8.36 5.61 25.55
CA LEU A 272 7.14 6.33 25.89
C LEU A 272 7.38 7.10 27.18
N LEU A 273 7.01 8.37 27.18
CA LEU A 273 7.11 9.25 28.33
C LEU A 273 5.73 9.39 28.98
N ASP A 274 5.71 9.65 30.27
CA ASP A 274 4.50 9.96 31.06
C ASP A 274 4.01 11.41 30.85
N GLY A 275 4.33 12.00 29.71
CA GLY A 275 3.99 13.38 29.36
C GLY A 275 2.53 13.59 28.93
N PRO A 276 2.19 14.79 28.43
CA PRO A 276 0.83 15.14 28.00
C PRO A 276 0.26 14.20 26.91
N GLY A 277 1.10 13.50 26.16
CA GLY A 277 0.68 12.44 25.23
C GLY A 277 0.11 11.21 25.94
N TRP A 278 0.74 10.77 27.03
CA TRP A 278 0.29 9.65 27.86
C TRP A 278 -0.99 10.00 28.64
N ASP A 279 -1.04 11.18 29.27
CA ASP A 279 -2.19 11.64 30.06
C ASP A 279 -3.50 11.73 29.24
N ARG A 280 -3.39 12.15 27.97
CA ARG A 280 -4.55 12.28 27.07
C ARG A 280 -5.18 10.95 26.63
N ARG A 281 -4.53 9.82 26.86
CA ARG A 281 -5.06 8.50 26.49
C ARG A 281 -6.21 8.15 27.44
N LYS A 282 -7.37 7.78 26.89
CA LYS A 282 -8.60 7.68 27.68
C LYS A 282 -8.70 6.40 28.52
N SER A 283 -8.08 5.30 28.08
CA SER A 283 -8.15 4.02 28.78
C SER A 283 -6.79 3.56 29.29
N VAL A 284 -6.78 2.79 30.37
CA VAL A 284 -5.59 2.11 30.91
C VAL A 284 -5.01 1.15 29.86
N MET A 285 -5.87 0.53 29.07
CA MET A 285 -5.46 -0.34 27.96
C MET A 285 -4.63 0.42 26.92
N ASP A 286 -5.03 1.63 26.53
CA ASP A 286 -4.26 2.48 25.59
C ASP A 286 -2.97 3.03 26.19
N ARG A 287 -2.94 3.24 27.52
CA ARG A 287 -1.78 3.79 28.24
C ARG A 287 -0.68 2.75 28.44
N ASP A 288 -1.05 1.58 28.95
CA ASP A 288 -0.10 0.70 29.62
C ASP A 288 -0.06 -0.72 29.03
N LEU A 289 -1.12 -1.19 28.37
CA LEU A 289 -1.19 -2.56 27.82
C LEU A 289 -0.86 -2.60 26.34
N LEU A 290 -1.63 -1.87 25.52
CA LEU A 290 -1.48 -1.87 24.06
C LEU A 290 -0.08 -1.48 23.57
N PRO A 291 0.63 -0.50 24.17
CA PRO A 291 1.96 -0.18 23.69
C PRO A 291 2.98 -1.29 23.95
N VAL A 292 2.85 -2.00 25.08
CA VAL A 292 3.72 -3.14 25.41
C VAL A 292 3.42 -4.31 24.48
N ASP A 293 2.14 -4.61 24.23
CA ASP A 293 1.73 -5.73 23.37
C ASP A 293 2.09 -5.53 21.89
N VAL A 294 2.15 -4.29 21.41
CA VAL A 294 2.35 -3.98 19.99
C VAL A 294 3.79 -3.58 19.66
N LEU A 295 4.53 -2.99 20.61
CA LEU A 295 5.93 -2.59 20.41
C LEU A 295 6.94 -3.61 20.96
N GLY A 296 6.49 -4.59 21.75
CA GLY A 296 7.30 -5.61 22.42
C GLY A 296 7.43 -6.93 21.67
#